data_AF-A0A6G3SCM8-F1
#
_entry.id   AF-A0A6G3SCM8-F1
#
_cell.length_a   1.000
_cell.length_b   1.000
_cell.length_c   1.000
_cell.angle_alpha   90.00
_cell.angle_beta   90.00
_cell.angle_gamma   90.00
#
_symmetry.space_group_name_H-M   'P 1'
#
loop_
_entity.id
_entity.type
_entity.pdbx_description
1 polymer ?
#
loop_
_entity_poly.entity_id
_entity_poly.type
_entity_poly.pdbx_seq_one_letter_code
_entity_poly.pdbx_strand_id
1 'polypeptide(L)' 'QDHAAFRRILDAGELRDAAQVTGHARTPSWPSSAPSRLGTQIDHVLVSKEFSAQETRFLKLADTDHRALLVDLTLHQD' A
#
# COMPACT_ATOMS: atom_id res chain seq x y z
N GLN A 1 3.81 -11.07 6.98
CA GLN A 1 4.84 -10.50 6.09
C GLN A 1 4.47 -10.89 4.68
N ASP A 2 4.63 -9.97 3.74
CA ASP A 2 4.28 -10.22 2.33
C ASP A 2 5.13 -11.32 1.73
N HIS A 3 4.55 -12.05 0.78
CA HIS A 3 5.16 -13.24 0.21
C HIS A 3 6.50 -12.92 -0.49
N ALA A 4 7.39 -13.91 -0.58
CA ALA A 4 8.76 -13.73 -1.07
C ALA A 4 8.85 -13.11 -2.47
N ALA A 5 7.89 -13.38 -3.37
CA ALA A 5 7.88 -12.79 -4.71
C ALA A 5 7.72 -11.26 -4.68
N PHE A 6 6.81 -10.74 -3.86
CA PHE A 6 6.62 -9.29 -3.68
C PHE A 6 7.85 -8.62 -3.09
N ARG A 7 8.44 -9.23 -2.07
CA ARG A 7 9.68 -8.70 -1.46
C ARG A 7 10.80 -8.55 -2.47
N ARG A 8 10.97 -9.52 -3.40
CA ARG A 8 11.95 -9.39 -4.48
C ARG A 8 11.72 -8.20 -5.40
N ILE A 9 10.46 -7.79 -5.63
CA ILE A 9 10.14 -6.59 -6.43
C ILE A 9 10.64 -5.34 -5.71
N LEU A 10 10.40 -5.24 -4.40
CA LEU A 10 10.88 -4.12 -3.59
C LEU A 10 12.42 -4.13 -3.44
N ASP A 11 13.00 -5.31 -3.20
CA ASP A 11 14.45 -5.50 -3.02
C ASP A 11 15.25 -5.17 -4.30
N ALA A 12 14.61 -5.19 -5.48
CA ALA A 12 15.22 -4.74 -6.73
C ALA A 12 15.49 -3.21 -6.74
N GLY A 13 14.85 -2.44 -5.86
CA GLY A 13 15.18 -1.03 -5.61
C GLY A 13 14.52 0.00 -6.53
N GLU A 14 13.93 -0.42 -7.65
CA GLU A 14 13.28 0.49 -8.62
C GLU A 14 11.90 0.98 -8.16
N LEU A 15 11.25 0.21 -7.27
CA LEU A 15 9.90 0.48 -6.78
C LEU A 15 9.86 0.50 -5.25
N ARG A 16 9.02 1.37 -4.71
CA ARG A 16 8.74 1.49 -3.26
C ARG A 16 7.24 1.37 -3.02
N ASP A 17 6.85 0.74 -1.92
CA ASP A 17 5.44 0.73 -1.48
C ASP A 17 5.08 2.09 -0.86
N ALA A 18 4.08 2.77 -1.43
CA ALA A 18 3.63 4.07 -0.94
C ALA A 18 3.13 4.02 0.52
N ALA A 19 2.52 2.91 0.95
CA ALA A 19 2.12 2.74 2.35
C ALA A 19 3.35 2.64 3.26
N GLN A 20 4.45 2.05 2.81
CA GLN A 20 5.71 2.05 3.55
C GLN A 20 6.32 3.44 3.61
N VAL A 21 6.39 4.15 2.48
CA VAL A 21 6.94 5.52 2.39
C VAL A 21 6.21 6.49 3.32
N THR A 22 4.90 6.37 3.44
CA THR A 22 4.05 7.26 4.26
C THR A 22 3.81 6.74 5.69
N GLY A 23 4.48 5.67 6.12
CA GLY A 23 4.41 5.16 7.49
C GLY A 23 3.17 4.30 7.84
N HIS A 24 2.42 3.85 6.84
CA HIS A 24 1.21 3.04 6.97
C HIS A 24 1.41 1.54 6.64
N ALA A 25 2.66 1.08 6.51
CA ALA A 25 2.96 -0.33 6.28
C ALA A 25 2.28 -1.25 7.30
N ARG A 26 1.81 -2.41 6.82
CA ARG A 26 1.04 -3.42 7.58
C ARG A 26 -0.37 -2.97 7.98
N THR A 27 -0.88 -1.85 7.46
CA THR A 27 -2.29 -1.52 7.62
C THR A 27 -3.12 -2.51 6.82
N PRO A 28 -4.04 -3.27 7.44
CA PRO A 28 -4.78 -4.30 6.73
C PRO A 28 -5.70 -3.72 5.68
N SER A 29 -5.60 -4.25 4.47
CA SER A 29 -6.58 -4.03 3.41
C SER A 29 -7.64 -5.12 3.39
N TRP A 30 -7.36 -6.31 3.92
CA TRP A 30 -8.30 -7.44 3.94
C TRP A 30 -8.23 -8.25 5.26
N PRO A 31 -9.35 -8.83 5.74
CA PRO A 31 -10.70 -8.55 5.30
C PRO A 31 -11.22 -7.24 5.92
N SER A 32 -12.01 -6.48 5.16
CA SER A 32 -12.58 -5.19 5.57
C SER A 32 -13.58 -5.32 6.74
N SER A 33 -14.16 -6.51 6.89
CA SER A 33 -15.14 -6.87 7.91
C SER A 33 -14.54 -7.27 9.27
N ALA A 34 -13.25 -7.63 9.34
CA ALA A 34 -12.62 -8.04 10.59
C ALA A 34 -11.93 -6.87 11.33
N PRO A 35 -11.69 -7.02 12.65
CA PRO A 35 -10.77 -6.16 13.38
C PRO A 35 -9.39 -6.15 12.73
N SER A 36 -8.73 -4.99 12.67
CA SER A 36 -7.44 -4.82 11.98
C SER A 36 -6.35 -5.81 12.45
N ARG A 37 -6.33 -6.17 13.73
CA ARG A 37 -5.39 -7.16 14.29
C ARG A 37 -5.46 -8.56 13.67
N LEU A 38 -6.55 -8.88 12.96
CA LEU A 38 -6.76 -10.16 12.28
C LEU A 38 -6.62 -10.04 10.75
N GLY A 39 -6.38 -8.84 10.24
CA GLY A 39 -6.26 -8.60 8.80
C GLY A 39 -4.82 -8.61 8.32
N THR A 40 -4.66 -8.68 7.01
CA THR A 40 -3.40 -8.55 6.29
C THR A 40 -3.48 -7.39 5.30
N GLN A 41 -2.34 -6.74 5.08
CA GLN A 41 -2.16 -5.90 3.90
C GLN A 41 -1.88 -6.84 2.73
N ILE A 42 -2.65 -6.73 1.65
CA ILE A 42 -2.40 -7.47 0.40
C ILE A 42 -2.55 -6.57 -0.84
N ASP A 43 -3.10 -5.37 -0.65
CA ASP A 43 -3.19 -4.34 -1.68
C ASP A 43 -2.06 -3.33 -1.48
N HIS A 44 -1.35 -3.02 -2.56
CA HIS A 44 -0.18 -2.16 -2.56
C HIS A 44 -0.21 -1.22 -3.76
N VAL A 45 0.30 0.01 -3.58
CA VAL A 45 0.59 0.94 -4.67
C VAL A 45 2.10 1.10 -4.73
N LEU A 46 2.70 0.57 -5.79
CA LEU A 46 4.14 0.66 -6.02
C LEU A 46 4.46 1.90 -6.85
N VAL A 47 5.43 2.68 -6.38
CA VAL A 47 5.84 3.92 -7.04
C VAL A 47 7.34 3.92 -7.30
N SER A 48 7.73 4.47 -8.45
CA SER A 48 9.13 4.65 -8.82
C SER A 48 9.73 5.91 -8.16
N LYS A 49 10.98 6.25 -8.52
CA LYS A 49 11.68 7.43 -7.97
C LYS A 49 11.12 8.76 -8.48
N GLU A 50 10.45 8.75 -9.63
CA GLU A 50 9.84 9.92 -10.26
C GLU A 50 8.60 10.40 -9.49
N PHE A 51 8.11 9.61 -8.53
CA PHE A 51 6.98 9.97 -7.69
C PHE A 51 7.36 10.15 -6.22
N SER A 52 6.71 11.11 -5.58
CA SER A 52 6.61 11.22 -4.12
C SER A 52 5.20 10.83 -3.65
N ALA A 53 5.12 9.98 -2.62
CA ALA A 53 3.87 9.69 -1.93
C ALA A 53 3.69 10.63 -0.74
N GLN A 54 2.59 11.38 -0.72
CA GLN A 54 2.30 12.41 0.29
C GLN A 54 1.43 11.85 1.41
N GLU A 55 0.39 11.09 1.05
CA GLU A 55 -0.59 10.55 1.98
C GLU A 55 -1.01 9.15 1.55
N THR A 56 -1.39 8.31 2.52
CA THR A 56 -2.01 7.01 2.30
C THR A 56 -3.18 6.83 3.25
N ARG A 57 -4.32 6.39 2.71
CA ARG A 57 -5.53 6.11 3.49
C ARG A 57 -6.12 4.75 3.11
N PHE A 58 -6.54 3.99 4.11
CA PHE A 58 -7.27 2.73 3.95
C PHE A 58 -8.74 2.96 4.30
N LEU A 59 -9.60 2.99 3.28
CA LEU A 59 -11.00 3.38 3.40
C LEU A 59 -11.91 2.15 3.34
N LYS A 60 -12.92 2.10 4.21
CA LYS A 60 -14.00 1.11 4.07
C LYS A 60 -14.94 1.55 2.94
N LEU A 61 -15.23 0.64 2.02
CA LEU A 61 -16.24 0.82 0.98
C LEU A 61 -17.30 -0.27 1.11
N ALA A 62 -18.53 0.05 0.69
CA ALA A 62 -19.60 -0.94 0.60
C ALA A 62 -19.31 -1.94 -0.52
N ASP A 63 -19.91 -3.13 -0.41
CA ASP A 63 -19.91 -4.17 -1.45
C ASP A 63 -18.51 -4.68 -1.88
N THR A 64 -17.52 -4.59 -0.99
CA THR A 64 -16.21 -5.23 -1.12
C THR A 64 -15.70 -5.75 0.22
N ASP A 65 -15.02 -6.90 0.20
CA ASP A 65 -14.32 -7.46 1.35
C ASP A 65 -12.92 -6.86 1.56
N HIS A 66 -12.51 -5.89 0.73
CA HIS A 66 -11.28 -5.12 0.88
C HIS A 66 -11.56 -3.68 1.35
N ARG A 67 -10.55 -3.06 1.95
CA ARG A 67 -10.47 -1.61 2.13
C ARG A 67 -9.79 -1.03 0.91
N ALA A 68 -10.33 0.06 0.38
CA ALA A 68 -9.66 0.79 -0.69
C ALA A 68 -8.37 1.42 -0.16
N LEU A 69 -7.27 1.21 -0.89
CA LEU A 69 -5.99 1.87 -0.67
C LEU A 69 -5.93 3.12 -1.56
N LEU A 70 -6.09 4.30 -0.96
CA LEU A 70 -5.97 5.59 -1.63
C LEU A 70 -4.62 6.22 -1.31
N VAL A 71 -3.91 6.67 -2.34
CA VAL A 71 -2.59 7.27 -2.23
C VAL A 71 -2.53 8.55 -3.05
N ASP A 72 -2.06 9.63 -2.42
CA ASP A 72 -1.85 10.91 -3.08
C ASP A 72 -0.39 11.00 -3.53
N LEU A 73 -0.18 11.13 -4.85
CA LEU A 73 1.13 11.13 -5.49
C LEU A 73 1.44 12.48 -6.14
N THR A 74 2.70 12.88 -6.09
CA THR A 74 3.27 13.99 -6.88
C THR A 74 4.25 13.40 -7.88
N LEU A 75 4.09 13.73 -9.17
CA LEU A 75 5.08 13.42 -10.21
C LEU A 75 6.10 14.56 -10.28
N HIS A 76 7.38 14.22 -10.24
CA HIS A 76 8.46 15.15 -10.54
C HIS A 76 8.65 15.23 -12.05
N GLN A 77 8.72 16.44 -12.59
CA GLN A 77 9.15 16.68 -13.97
C GLN A 77 10.59 17.20 -13.89
N ASP A 78 11.52 16.50 -14.53
CA ASP A 78 12.88 16.99 -14.75
C ASP A 78 12.89 18.21 -15.69
#